data_AF-A0A2W5T6V3-F1
#
_entry.id   AF-A0A2W5T6V3-F1
#
_cell.length_a   1.000
_cell.length_b   1.000
_cell.length_c   1.000
_cell.angle_alpha   90.00
_cell.angle_beta   90.00
_cell.angle_gamma   90.00
#
_symmetry.space_group_name_H-M   'P 1'
#
loop_
_entity.id
_entity.type
_entity.pdbx_description
1 polymer ?
#
loop_
_entity_poly.entity_id
_entity_poly.type
_entity_poly.pdbx_seq_one_letter_code
_entity_poly.pdbx_strand_id
1 'polypeptide(L)'
;MALMKPAPIALVLSFALTSCGQVCTEVGCTQTVRFVLPGEAAMKFEEGPALVRTCINGVCWDASSGDTASLDVFYDATSRVLQVRHAVNFNGDAADVSLTVSRDGTELFASAWNDVDFAVDMPNGPSCPPTCRSAGPLTFPE
;
A
#
# COMPACT_ATOMS: atom_id res chain seq x y z
N MET A 1 -51.83 -3.54 56.48
CA MET A 1 -52.54 -4.24 55.38
C MET A 1 -52.55 -3.34 54.17
N ALA A 2 -52.34 -3.92 52.99
CA ALA A 2 -52.33 -3.33 51.64
C ALA A 2 -51.09 -2.48 51.29
N LEU A 3 -50.46 -2.61 50.14
CA LEU A 3 -50.46 -3.63 49.08
C LEU A 3 -49.16 -3.41 48.29
N MET A 4 -48.37 -4.46 48.02
CA MET A 4 -47.27 -4.43 47.05
C MET A 4 -47.81 -4.05 45.66
N LYS A 5 -47.06 -3.24 44.90
CA LYS A 5 -47.15 -3.22 43.44
C LYS A 5 -45.74 -3.08 42.85
N PRO A 6 -45.24 -4.10 42.12
CA PRO A 6 -43.92 -4.07 41.50
C PRO A 6 -43.96 -3.61 40.03
N ALA A 7 -42.79 -3.11 39.60
CA ALA A 7 -42.27 -3.03 38.22
C ALA A 7 -42.87 -1.92 37.31
N PRO A 8 -42.07 -1.34 36.39
CA PRO A 8 -41.35 -2.10 35.37
C PRO A 8 -39.83 -1.96 35.40
N ILE A 9 -39.18 -3.12 35.23
CA ILE A 9 -37.80 -3.29 34.81
C ILE A 9 -37.61 -2.50 33.52
N ALA A 10 -36.72 -1.52 33.55
CA ALA A 10 -36.28 -0.83 32.35
C ALA A 10 -35.62 -1.87 31.43
N LEU A 11 -36.26 -2.13 30.29
CA LEU A 11 -35.72 -2.88 29.19
C LEU A 11 -34.35 -2.27 28.85
N VAL A 12 -33.29 -3.02 29.12
CA VAL A 12 -31.98 -2.77 28.51
C VAL A 12 -32.22 -2.94 27.02
N LEU A 13 -32.27 -1.82 26.28
CA LEU A 13 -32.13 -1.86 24.83
C LEU A 13 -30.77 -2.48 24.54
N SER A 14 -30.78 -3.76 24.23
CA SER A 14 -29.68 -4.43 23.56
C SER A 14 -29.45 -3.67 22.26
N PHE A 15 -28.39 -2.85 22.22
CA PHE A 15 -27.80 -2.40 20.98
C PHE A 15 -27.26 -3.65 20.28
N ALA A 16 -28.14 -4.37 19.60
CA ALA A 16 -27.75 -5.28 18.54
C ALA A 16 -27.22 -4.42 17.40
N LEU A 17 -25.97 -3.95 17.55
CA LEU A 17 -25.13 -3.60 16.42
C LEU A 17 -24.80 -4.93 15.72
N THR A 18 -25.78 -5.45 14.99
CA THR A 18 -25.51 -6.31 13.84
C THR A 18 -24.87 -5.42 12.77
N SER A 19 -23.66 -4.93 13.03
CA SER A 19 -22.72 -4.64 11.96
C SER A 19 -21.98 -5.94 11.69
N CYS A 20 -21.98 -6.36 10.44
CA CYS A 20 -21.34 -7.58 10.00
C CYS A 20 -19.82 -7.54 10.28
N GLY A 21 -19.38 -8.04 11.42
CA GLY A 21 -18.15 -8.81 11.62
C GLY A 21 -16.76 -8.21 11.28
N GLN A 22 -16.63 -6.97 10.78
CA GLN A 22 -15.32 -6.38 10.50
C GLN A 22 -14.90 -5.42 11.61
N VAL A 23 -13.83 -5.78 12.33
CA VAL A 23 -13.07 -4.84 13.14
C VAL A 23 -12.18 -4.05 12.18
N CYS A 24 -12.58 -2.83 11.83
CA CYS A 24 -11.70 -1.91 11.11
C CYS A 24 -10.51 -1.59 12.03
N THR A 25 -9.28 -1.86 11.60
CA THR A 25 -8.07 -1.48 12.34
C THR A 25 -7.35 -0.38 11.57
N GLU A 26 -7.22 0.81 12.17
CA GLU A 26 -6.41 1.91 11.58
C GLU A 26 -4.91 1.57 11.50
N VAL A 27 -4.47 0.52 12.22
CA VAL A 27 -3.07 0.10 12.29
C VAL A 27 -2.68 -0.68 11.04
N GLY A 28 -1.65 -0.21 10.34
CA GLY A 28 -0.93 -1.00 9.32
C GLY A 28 -1.29 -0.69 7.86
N CYS A 29 -2.11 0.31 7.59
CA CYS A 29 -2.44 0.72 6.22
C CYS A 29 -1.19 1.31 5.52
N THR A 30 -0.58 0.54 4.61
CA THR A 30 0.62 0.93 3.87
C THR A 30 0.40 0.72 2.38
N GLN A 31 0.28 1.80 1.62
CA GLN A 31 0.13 1.72 0.17
C GLN A 31 1.47 1.38 -0.48
N THR A 32 1.50 0.37 -1.35
CA THR A 32 2.74 -0.11 -1.96
C THR A 32 2.60 -0.45 -3.43
N VAL A 33 3.66 -0.23 -4.20
CA VAL A 33 3.84 -0.85 -5.52
C VAL A 33 5.05 -1.76 -5.45
N ARG A 34 4.89 -2.99 -5.94
CA ARG A 34 5.97 -3.98 -6.00
C ARG A 34 6.40 -4.18 -7.44
N PHE A 35 7.71 -4.30 -7.68
CA PHE A 35 8.33 -4.48 -8.98
C PHE A 35 9.29 -5.66 -8.95
N VAL A 36 9.22 -6.55 -9.94
CA VAL A 36 10.22 -7.62 -10.13
C VAL A 36 11.34 -7.08 -11.00
N LEU A 37 12.54 -6.93 -10.45
CA LEU A 37 13.68 -6.45 -11.23
C LEU A 37 14.26 -7.59 -12.09
N PRO A 38 14.42 -7.39 -13.42
CA PRO A 38 15.12 -8.37 -14.27
C PRO A 38 16.58 -8.50 -13.85
N GLY A 39 17.24 -9.60 -14.23
CA GLY A 39 18.58 -9.95 -13.73
C GLY A 39 19.61 -8.81 -13.79
N GLU A 40 19.68 -8.10 -14.92
CA GLU A 40 20.60 -6.96 -15.07
C GLU A 40 20.23 -5.77 -14.16
N ALA A 41 18.95 -5.43 -14.06
CA ALA A 41 18.48 -4.35 -13.20
C ALA A 41 18.68 -4.67 -11.71
N ALA A 42 18.42 -5.91 -11.31
CA ALA A 42 18.67 -6.41 -9.95
C ALA A 42 20.16 -6.30 -9.59
N MET A 43 21.06 -6.76 -10.47
CA MET A 43 22.50 -6.64 -10.27
C MET A 43 22.93 -5.18 -10.11
N LYS A 44 22.48 -4.27 -10.99
CA LYS A 44 22.79 -2.84 -10.90
C LYS A 44 22.25 -2.22 -9.61
N PHE A 45 21.06 -2.62 -9.16
CA PHE A 45 20.45 -2.13 -7.92
C PHE A 45 21.27 -2.55 -6.68
N GLU A 46 21.75 -3.79 -6.65
CA GLU A 46 22.50 -4.37 -5.53
C GLU A 46 23.92 -3.78 -5.33
N GLU A 47 24.46 -3.06 -6.32
CA GLU A 47 25.77 -2.40 -6.22
C GLU A 47 25.85 -1.31 -5.14
N GLY A 48 24.70 -0.81 -4.66
CA GLY A 48 24.65 0.16 -3.57
C GLY A 48 23.42 1.06 -3.59
N PRO A 49 23.36 2.05 -2.69
CA PRO A 49 22.26 3.02 -2.62
C PRO A 49 21.90 3.62 -3.98
N ALA A 50 20.61 3.78 -4.22
CA ALA A 50 20.07 4.36 -5.44
C ALA A 50 18.84 5.24 -5.10
N LEU A 51 18.63 6.25 -5.94
CA LEU A 51 17.41 7.05 -5.96
C LEU A 51 16.35 6.31 -6.77
N VAL A 52 15.22 6.01 -6.14
CA VAL A 52 14.06 5.36 -6.73
C VAL A 52 12.97 6.39 -6.91
N ARG A 53 12.72 6.79 -8.15
CA ARG A 53 11.59 7.64 -8.54
C ARG A 53 10.45 6.75 -8.99
N THR A 54 9.29 6.89 -8.37
CA THR A 54 8.07 6.22 -8.80
C THR A 54 7.01 7.26 -9.12
N CYS A 55 6.22 7.04 -10.16
CA CYS A 55 5.10 7.89 -10.49
C CYS A 55 3.82 7.06 -10.62
N ILE A 56 2.69 7.62 -10.15
CA ILE A 56 1.33 7.09 -10.36
C ILE A 56 0.50 8.20 -11.01
N ASN A 57 -0.07 7.95 -12.20
CA ASN A 57 -0.81 8.93 -12.99
C ASN A 57 -0.04 10.27 -13.15
N GLY A 58 1.27 10.19 -13.35
CA GLY A 58 2.16 11.35 -13.48
C GLY A 58 2.53 12.07 -12.19
N VAL A 59 1.98 11.68 -11.03
CA VAL A 59 2.39 12.20 -9.72
C VAL A 59 3.59 11.39 -9.22
N CYS A 60 4.75 12.04 -9.13
CA CYS A 60 6.01 11.38 -8.81
C CYS A 60 6.50 11.68 -7.40
N TRP A 61 7.21 10.73 -6.81
CA TRP A 61 7.98 10.91 -5.59
C TRP A 61 9.29 10.12 -5.67
N ASP A 62 10.26 10.57 -4.90
CA ASP A 62 11.59 9.99 -4.84
C ASP A 62 11.83 9.39 -3.46
N ALA A 63 12.46 8.22 -3.42
CA ALA A 63 12.92 7.60 -2.19
C ALA A 63 14.32 7.00 -2.38
N SER A 64 15.11 6.92 -1.31
CA SER A 64 16.47 6.38 -1.35
C SER A 64 16.49 4.95 -0.84
N SER A 65 17.09 4.03 -1.58
CA SER A 65 17.28 2.64 -1.11
C SER A 65 18.39 2.48 -0.06
N GLY A 66 19.23 3.50 0.14
CA GLY A 66 20.31 3.50 1.14
C GLY A 66 19.95 4.10 2.49
N ASP A 67 18.77 4.70 2.62
CA ASP A 67 18.32 5.27 3.88
C ASP A 67 17.68 4.19 4.75
N THR A 68 18.47 3.59 5.63
CA THR A 68 18.00 2.56 6.57
C THR A 68 16.93 3.07 7.56
N ALA A 69 16.72 4.38 7.66
CA ALA A 69 15.65 4.96 8.45
C ALA A 69 14.33 5.11 7.66
N SER A 70 14.38 5.04 6.32
CA SER A 70 13.20 5.10 5.47
C SER A 70 12.59 3.71 5.29
N LEU A 71 11.31 3.58 5.60
CA LEU A 71 10.50 2.39 5.30
C LEU A 71 9.87 2.47 3.90
N ASP A 72 10.32 3.41 3.06
CA ASP A 72 9.66 3.72 1.80
C ASP A 72 10.18 2.88 0.63
N VAL A 73 11.37 2.29 0.75
CA VAL A 73 11.93 1.36 -0.24
C VAL A 73 12.45 0.12 0.47
N PHE A 74 11.95 -1.05 0.07
CA PHE A 74 12.41 -2.34 0.57
C PHE A 74 12.73 -3.25 -0.61
N TYR A 75 13.89 -3.90 -0.59
CA TYR A 75 14.30 -4.83 -1.65
C TYR A 75 14.58 -6.20 -1.07
N ASP A 76 13.92 -7.22 -1.62
CA ASP A 76 14.22 -8.63 -1.36
C ASP A 76 15.06 -9.20 -2.51
N ALA A 77 16.35 -9.40 -2.26
CA ALA A 77 17.29 -9.95 -3.25
C ALA A 77 16.94 -11.40 -3.67
N THR A 78 16.24 -12.16 -2.83
CA THR A 78 15.88 -13.56 -3.14
C THR A 78 14.82 -13.62 -4.22
N SER A 79 13.76 -12.81 -4.07
CA SER A 79 12.67 -12.72 -5.03
C SER A 79 12.87 -11.64 -6.10
N ARG A 80 13.92 -10.83 -5.98
CA ARG A 80 14.20 -9.63 -6.79
C ARG A 80 13.04 -8.63 -6.78
N VAL A 81 12.31 -8.58 -5.68
CA VAL A 81 11.15 -7.68 -5.55
C VAL A 81 11.59 -6.39 -4.87
N LEU A 82 11.45 -5.28 -5.60
CA LEU A 82 11.53 -3.93 -5.07
C LEU A 82 10.13 -3.47 -4.68
N GLN A 83 9.91 -3.21 -3.40
CA GLN A 83 8.69 -2.62 -2.87
C GLN A 83 8.91 -1.14 -2.61
N VAL A 84 8.02 -0.30 -3.12
CA VAL A 84 8.03 1.15 -2.90
C VAL A 84 6.73 1.57 -2.25
N ARG A 85 6.81 2.23 -1.09
CA ARG A 85 5.65 2.83 -0.41
C ARG A 85 5.25 4.12 -1.12
N HIS A 86 3.96 4.42 -1.13
CA HIS A 86 3.45 5.70 -1.63
C HIS A 86 2.40 6.32 -0.72
N ALA A 87 2.16 7.62 -0.92
CA ALA A 87 1.06 8.37 -0.31
C ALA A 87 0.08 8.92 -1.36
N VAL A 88 0.24 8.50 -2.62
CA VAL A 88 -0.63 8.95 -3.72
C VAL A 88 -2.02 8.35 -3.54
N ASN A 89 -2.96 9.20 -3.16
CA ASN A 89 -4.38 8.88 -3.19
C ASN A 89 -4.92 9.19 -4.58
N PHE A 90 -5.34 8.17 -5.31
CA PHE A 90 -6.07 8.34 -6.56
C PHE A 90 -7.41 7.62 -6.48
N ASN A 91 -8.41 8.20 -7.13
CA ASN A 91 -9.76 7.65 -7.20
C ASN A 91 -9.86 6.77 -8.46
N GLY A 92 -9.55 5.49 -8.31
CA GLY A 92 -9.63 4.50 -9.38
C GLY A 92 -9.14 3.14 -8.91
N ASP A 93 -9.48 2.11 -9.68
CA ASP A 93 -8.97 0.75 -9.46
C ASP A 93 -7.78 0.42 -10.36
N ALA A 94 -7.47 1.30 -11.33
CA ALA A 94 -6.29 1.20 -12.18
C ALA A 94 -5.57 2.56 -12.33
N ALA A 95 -4.27 2.53 -12.60
CA ALA A 95 -3.45 3.72 -12.86
C ALA A 95 -2.23 3.43 -13.72
N ASP A 96 -1.70 4.46 -14.38
CA ASP A 96 -0.40 4.37 -15.04
C ASP A 96 0.71 4.49 -14.00
N VAL A 97 1.69 3.59 -14.05
CA VAL A 97 2.81 3.52 -13.11
C VAL A 97 4.12 3.62 -13.86
N SER A 98 5.08 4.38 -13.36
CA SER A 98 6.46 4.34 -13.84
C SER A 98 7.46 4.23 -12.70
N LEU A 99 8.60 3.62 -13.01
CA LEU A 99 9.74 3.44 -12.11
C LEU A 99 11.00 3.89 -12.85
N THR A 100 11.77 4.77 -12.22
CA THR A 100 13.12 5.14 -12.65
C THR A 100 14.07 4.97 -11.49
N VAL A 101 15.15 4.23 -11.70
CA VAL A 101 16.21 4.07 -10.70
C VAL A 101 17.48 4.72 -11.21
N SER A 102 18.09 5.56 -10.37
CA SER A 102 19.32 6.27 -10.71
C SER A 102 20.32 6.24 -9.55
N ARG A 103 21.60 6.37 -9.87
CA ARG A 103 22.69 6.51 -8.90
C ARG A 103 23.60 7.63 -9.36
N ASP A 104 23.89 8.58 -8.48
CA ASP A 104 24.74 9.74 -8.75
C ASP A 104 24.34 10.51 -10.02
N GLY A 105 23.02 10.62 -10.26
CA GLY A 105 22.45 11.30 -11.43
C GLY A 105 22.47 10.49 -12.73
N THR A 106 22.99 9.26 -12.72
CA THR A 106 22.98 8.34 -13.87
C THR A 106 21.80 7.38 -13.75
N GLU A 107 20.98 7.26 -14.79
CA GLU A 107 19.92 6.26 -14.85
C GLU A 107 20.51 4.85 -14.95
N LEU A 108 20.10 3.97 -14.03
CA LEU A 108 20.46 2.55 -14.05
C LEU A 108 19.48 1.75 -14.92
N PHE A 109 18.19 2.05 -14.77
CA PHE A 109 17.08 1.51 -15.55
C PHE A 109 15.79 2.32 -15.32
N ALA A 110 14.87 2.23 -16.27
CA ALA A 110 13.53 2.79 -16.18
C ALA A 110 12.49 1.87 -16.84
N SER A 111 11.25 1.92 -16.37
CA SER A 111 10.13 1.20 -16.97
C SER A 111 8.79 1.88 -16.66
N ALA A 112 7.78 1.58 -17.46
CA ALA A 112 6.42 2.07 -17.30
C ALA A 112 5.39 0.97 -17.60
N TRP A 113 4.29 1.02 -16.88
CA TRP A 113 3.15 0.13 -16.99
C TRP A 113 1.89 0.98 -17.10
N ASN A 114 1.04 0.64 -18.07
CA ASN A 114 -0.24 1.31 -18.24
C ASN A 114 -1.34 0.47 -17.60
N ASP A 115 -2.41 1.12 -17.13
CA ASP A 115 -3.61 0.44 -16.61
C ASP A 115 -3.30 -0.61 -15.51
N VAL A 116 -2.39 -0.30 -14.58
CA VAL A 116 -2.05 -1.20 -13.47
C VAL A 116 -3.19 -1.27 -12.48
N ASP A 117 -3.72 -2.47 -12.23
CA ASP A 117 -4.74 -2.70 -11.22
C ASP A 117 -4.19 -2.57 -9.79
N PHE A 118 -4.93 -1.85 -8.94
CA PHE A 118 -4.64 -1.68 -7.52
C PHE A 118 -5.73 -2.36 -6.67
N ALA A 119 -5.30 -3.32 -5.86
CA ALA A 119 -6.16 -3.97 -4.88
C ALA A 119 -6.32 -3.08 -3.63
N VAL A 120 -7.50 -3.13 -3.01
CA VAL A 120 -7.74 -2.54 -1.70
C VAL A 120 -7.27 -3.51 -0.61
N ASP A 121 -6.41 -3.03 0.29
CA ASP A 121 -5.81 -3.85 1.35
C ASP A 121 -6.79 -4.03 2.52
N MET A 122 -7.45 -5.18 2.63
CA MET A 122 -8.36 -5.48 3.74
C MET A 122 -7.60 -5.61 5.09
N PRO A 123 -8.15 -5.16 6.24
CA PRO A 123 -9.53 -4.74 6.45
C PRO A 123 -9.82 -3.28 6.07
N ASN A 124 -8.84 -2.55 5.54
CA ASN A 124 -9.02 -1.18 5.07
C ASN A 124 -9.86 -1.15 3.79
N GLY A 125 -10.57 -0.06 3.53
CA GLY A 125 -11.39 0.09 2.32
C GLY A 125 -12.53 1.09 2.45
N PRO A 126 -13.42 1.21 1.44
CA PRO A 126 -14.52 2.18 1.47
C PRO A 126 -15.44 2.02 2.69
N SER A 127 -15.57 0.79 3.20
CA SER A 127 -16.36 0.46 4.40
C SER A 127 -15.58 0.60 5.71
N CYS A 128 -14.25 0.68 5.65
CA CYS A 128 -13.33 0.77 6.79
C CYS A 128 -12.16 1.72 6.44
N PRO A 129 -12.36 3.05 6.49
CA PRO A 129 -11.31 4.01 6.19
C PRO A 129 -10.18 4.00 7.25
N PRO A 130 -8.94 4.40 6.91
CA PRO A 130 -8.49 4.86 5.59
C PRO A 130 -8.50 3.74 4.55
N THR A 131 -8.56 4.06 3.25
CA THR A 131 -8.43 3.04 2.18
C THR A 131 -6.96 2.99 1.73
N CYS A 132 -6.31 1.83 1.89
CA CYS A 132 -5.01 1.58 1.27
C CYS A 132 -5.17 0.75 0.01
N ARG A 133 -4.28 1.05 -0.93
CA ARG A 133 -4.23 0.41 -2.22
C ARG A 133 -2.81 -0.06 -2.47
N SER A 134 -2.68 -1.26 -3.00
CA SER A 134 -1.40 -1.85 -3.35
C SER A 134 -1.47 -2.51 -4.72
N ALA A 135 -0.34 -2.51 -5.44
CA ALA A 135 -0.22 -3.11 -6.76
C ALA A 135 1.02 -4.00 -6.89
N GLY A 136 1.00 -4.85 -7.91
CA GLY A 136 2.10 -5.76 -8.25
C GLY A 136 2.19 -7.04 -7.41
N PRO A 137 3.25 -7.83 -7.60
CA PRO A 137 4.49 -7.43 -8.25
C PRO A 137 4.39 -7.28 -9.78
N LEU A 138 4.81 -6.12 -10.28
CA LEU A 138 4.83 -5.79 -11.71
C LEU A 138 6.11 -6.33 -12.34
N THR A 139 5.99 -7.08 -13.42
CA THR A 139 7.14 -7.57 -14.19
C THR A 139 7.53 -6.56 -15.25
N PHE A 140 8.83 -6.38 -15.47
CA PHE A 140 9.31 -5.49 -16.55
C PHE A 140 8.74 -5.96 -17.90
N PRO A 141 8.21 -5.05 -18.73
CA PRO A 141 7.84 -5.37 -20.10
C PRO A 141 9.09 -5.82 -20.87
N GLU A 142 8.93 -6.82 -21.74
CA GLU A 142 9.98 -7.30 -22.64
C GLU A 142 10.40 -6.26 -23.69
#